data_AF-J9DWI7-F1
#
_entry.id   AF-J9DWI7-F1
#
_cell.length_a   1.000
_cell.length_b   1.000
_cell.length_c   1.000
_cell.angle_alpha   90.00
_cell.angle_beta   90.00
_cell.angle_gamma   90.00
#
_symmetry.space_group_name_H-M   'P 1'
#
loop_
_entity.id
_entity.type
_entity.pdbx_description
1 polymer ?
#
loop_
_entity_poly.entity_id
_entity_poly.type
_entity_poly.pdbx_seq_one_letter_code
_entity_poly.pdbx_strand_id
1 'polypeptide(L)'
;MVALRKKNIKCKICEKEFSKHEEKETDVNIAVHMIDAAHSDEVDYFILISGDTDLSPAIKFIKENYPDKIIKIIAPPRRANSEMRRIGDRFRELRAHHLADNLFPEEIQTAKGMIIRPDKYAPPPSPTP
;
A
#
# COMPACT_ATOMS: atom_id res chain seq x y z
N MET A 1 0.35 -12.16 -9.78
CA MET A 1 -1.13 -12.24 -9.91
C MET A 1 -1.72 -12.33 -8.52
N VAL A 2 -2.59 -11.40 -8.12
CA VAL A 2 -3.13 -11.36 -6.75
C VAL A 2 -4.26 -12.39 -6.60
N ALA A 3 -4.18 -13.26 -5.61
CA ALA A 3 -5.19 -14.29 -5.36
C ALA A 3 -6.31 -13.76 -4.45
N LEU A 4 -7.54 -13.70 -4.98
CA LEU A 4 -8.73 -13.34 -4.21
C LEU A 4 -9.48 -14.59 -3.77
N ARG A 5 -9.51 -14.86 -2.47
CA ARG A 5 -10.25 -15.99 -1.90
C ARG A 5 -11.58 -15.53 -1.31
N LYS A 6 -12.67 -16.20 -1.66
CA LYS A 6 -13.96 -16.01 -0.99
C LYS A 6 -13.89 -16.53 0.45
N LYS A 7 -14.32 -15.70 1.38
CA LYS A 7 -14.44 -16.03 2.80
C LYS A 7 -15.83 -15.62 3.28
N ASN A 8 -16.52 -16.55 3.91
CA ASN A 8 -17.77 -16.26 4.59
C ASN A 8 -17.45 -15.61 5.93
N ILE A 9 -18.00 -14.42 6.16
CA ILE A 9 -17.80 -13.64 7.37
C ILE A 9 -19.16 -13.44 8.03
N LYS A 10 -19.22 -13.71 9.34
CA LYS A 10 -20.37 -13.39 10.18
C LYS A 10 -20.19 -11.98 10.75
N CYS A 11 -21.19 -11.12 10.57
CA CYS A 11 -21.19 -9.80 11.18
C CYS A 11 -21.22 -9.92 12.72
N LYS A 12 -20.31 -9.25 13.42
CA LYS A 12 -20.26 -9.27 14.90
C LYS A 12 -21.38 -8.46 15.57
N ILE A 13 -22.13 -7.66 14.82
CA ILE A 13 -23.19 -6.79 15.35
C ILE A 13 -24.58 -7.36 15.06
N CYS A 14 -24.85 -7.76 13.82
CA CYS A 14 -26.18 -8.20 13.38
C CYS A 14 -26.27 -9.69 13.02
N GLU A 15 -25.20 -10.45 13.24
CA GLU A 15 -25.11 -11.90 13.00
C GLU A 15 -25.34 -12.41 11.57
N LYS A 16 -25.64 -11.53 10.61
CA LYS A 16 -25.79 -11.91 9.20
C LYS A 16 -24.46 -12.43 8.63
N GLU A 17 -24.57 -13.47 7.82
CA GLU A 17 -23.46 -14.01 7.04
C GLU A 17 -23.40 -13.36 5.66
N PHE A 18 -22.19 -13.03 5.22
CA PHE A 18 -21.94 -12.51 3.87
C PHE A 18 -20.58 -12.97 3.36
N SER A 19 -20.46 -13.12 2.05
CA SER A 19 -19.19 -13.45 1.40
C SER A 19 -18.37 -12.20 1.15
N LYS A 20 -17.13 -12.17 1.63
CA LYS A 20 -16.13 -11.15 1.29
C LYS A 20 -14.97 -11.79 0.54
N HIS A 21 -14.36 -11.05 -0.37
CA HIS A 21 -13.09 -11.45 -0.97
C HIS A 21 -11.95 -10.96 -0.08
N GLU A 22 -11.07 -11.87 0.30
CA GLU A 22 -9.82 -11.57 1.02
C GLU A 22 -8.67 -11.71 0.03
N GLU A 23 -7.82 -10.69 -0.02
CA GLU A 23 -6.56 -10.75 -0.73
C GLU A 23 -5.58 -11.61 0.06
N LYS A 24 -4.92 -12.55 -0.60
CA LYS A 24 -3.95 -13.46 0.02
C LYS A 24 -2.57 -13.26 -0.61
N GLU A 25 -1.55 -13.52 0.20
CA GLU A 25 -0.14 -13.59 -0.22
C GLU A 25 0.42 -12.28 -0.78
N THR A 26 -0.25 -11.15 -0.59
CA THR A 26 0.20 -9.85 -1.09
C THR A 26 1.61 -9.53 -0.58
N ASP A 27 1.84 -9.67 0.72
CA ASP A 27 3.14 -9.35 1.34
C ASP A 27 4.26 -10.28 0.84
N VAL A 28 3.94 -11.57 0.66
CA VAL A 28 4.87 -12.57 0.11
C VAL A 28 5.21 -12.26 -1.35
N ASN A 29 4.20 -11.95 -2.17
CA ASN A 29 4.42 -11.61 -3.58
C ASN A 29 5.27 -10.33 -3.72
N ILE A 30 4.99 -9.30 -2.90
CA ILE A 30 5.80 -8.08 -2.89
C ILE A 30 7.26 -8.41 -2.52
N ALA A 31 7.47 -9.16 -1.44
CA ALA A 31 8.82 -9.55 -1.00
C ALA A 31 9.59 -10.33 -2.09
N VAL A 32 8.96 -11.35 -2.68
CA VAL A 32 9.57 -12.18 -3.72
C VAL A 32 9.95 -11.35 -4.94
N HIS A 33 9.05 -10.49 -5.44
CA HIS A 33 9.34 -9.65 -6.60
C HIS A 33 10.41 -8.60 -6.32
N MET A 34 10.47 -8.03 -5.11
CA MET A 34 11.54 -7.11 -4.75
C MET A 34 12.91 -7.80 -4.76
N ILE A 35 12.98 -9.02 -4.22
CA ILE A 35 14.22 -9.80 -4.19
C ILE A 35 14.64 -10.21 -5.60
N ASP A 36 13.70 -10.69 -6.41
CA ASP A 36 13.93 -11.10 -7.79
C ASP A 36 14.43 -9.92 -8.65
N ALA A 37 13.80 -8.76 -8.54
CA ALA A 37 14.22 -7.56 -9.28
C ALA A 37 15.60 -7.05 -8.83
N ALA A 38 15.94 -7.18 -7.54
CA ALA A 38 17.29 -6.86 -7.06
C ALA A 38 18.32 -7.87 -7.57
N HIS A 39 17.98 -9.16 -7.61
CA HIS A 39 18.84 -10.24 -8.08
C HIS A 39 19.13 -10.17 -9.59
N SER A 40 18.10 -9.92 -10.39
CA SER A 40 18.18 -9.77 -11.85
C SER A 40 18.75 -8.43 -12.29
N ASP A 41 19.13 -7.56 -11.34
CA ASP A 41 19.69 -6.23 -11.60
C ASP A 41 18.77 -5.32 -12.43
N GLU A 42 17.45 -5.55 -12.42
CA GLU A 42 16.48 -4.84 -13.27
C GLU A 42 16.14 -3.44 -12.74
N VAL A 43 16.40 -3.20 -11.46
CA VAL A 43 16.02 -1.96 -10.76
C VAL A 43 17.15 -1.51 -9.86
N ASP A 44 17.40 -0.20 -9.81
CA ASP A 44 18.37 0.40 -8.87
C ASP A 44 17.69 1.05 -7.67
N TYR A 45 16.40 1.36 -7.80
CA TYR A 45 15.67 2.18 -6.85
C TYR A 45 14.26 1.65 -6.59
N PHE A 46 14.04 1.13 -5.40
CA PHE A 46 12.74 0.69 -4.93
C PHE A 46 11.99 1.84 -4.25
N ILE A 47 10.73 2.04 -4.64
CA ILE A 47 9.76 2.86 -3.90
C ILE A 47 8.71 1.92 -3.31
N LEU A 48 8.86 1.59 -2.04
CA LEU A 48 7.91 0.75 -1.31
C LEU A 48 6.88 1.61 -0.60
N ILE A 49 5.64 1.58 -1.07
CA ILE A 49 4.52 2.26 -0.41
C ILE A 49 3.85 1.29 0.57
N SER A 50 4.42 1.18 1.76
CA SER A 50 3.89 0.34 2.82
C SER A 50 4.36 0.80 4.20
N GLY A 51 3.54 0.53 5.21
CA GLY A 51 3.93 0.61 6.62
C GLY A 51 3.93 -0.76 7.29
N ASP A 52 3.91 -1.83 6.50
CA ASP A 52 3.86 -3.21 7.00
C ASP A 52 5.26 -3.71 7.36
N THR A 53 5.44 -4.10 8.61
CA THR A 53 6.71 -4.63 9.12
C THR A 53 6.99 -6.05 8.63
N ASP A 54 5.99 -6.77 8.10
CA ASP A 54 6.18 -8.12 7.57
C ASP A 54 7.08 -8.14 6.31
N LEU A 55 7.27 -6.98 5.65
CA LEU A 55 8.22 -6.80 4.54
C LEU A 55 9.67 -6.55 5.01
N SER A 56 9.91 -6.36 6.31
CA SER A 56 11.24 -6.06 6.85
C SER A 56 12.30 -7.11 6.51
N PRO A 57 12.03 -8.43 6.52
CA PRO A 57 13.01 -9.43 6.13
C PRO A 57 13.50 -9.26 4.69
N ALA A 58 12.61 -8.95 3.74
CA ALA A 58 12.97 -8.74 2.35
C ALA A 58 13.85 -7.49 2.16
N ILE A 59 13.49 -6.40 2.84
CA ILE A 59 14.27 -5.15 2.81
C ILE A 59 15.68 -5.38 3.36
N LYS A 60 15.81 -6.05 4.50
CA LYS A 60 17.11 -6.38 5.11
C LYS A 60 17.95 -7.27 4.19
N PHE A 61 17.33 -8.30 3.61
CA PHE A 61 17.99 -9.20 2.67
C PHE A 61 18.55 -8.45 1.46
N ILE A 62 17.76 -7.57 0.83
CA ILE A 62 18.22 -6.81 -0.34
C ILE A 62 19.39 -5.90 0.03
N LYS A 63 19.31 -5.20 1.15
CA LYS A 63 20.39 -4.30 1.59
C LYS A 63 21.70 -5.02 1.91
N GLU A 64 21.61 -6.24 2.44
CA GLU A 64 22.78 -7.04 2.77
C GLU A 64 23.45 -7.64 1.53
N ASN A 65 22.66 -8.11 0.56
CA ASN A 65 23.16 -8.85 -0.60
C ASN A 65 23.35 -7.99 -1.86
N TYR A 66 22.65 -6.86 -1.95
CA TYR A 66 22.66 -5.95 -3.10
C TYR A 66 22.81 -4.50 -2.61
N PRO A 67 23.96 -4.12 -2.02
CA PRO A 67 24.15 -2.85 -1.32
C PRO A 67 24.04 -1.61 -2.23
N ASP A 68 24.17 -1.77 -3.54
CA ASP A 68 24.01 -0.69 -4.52
C ASP A 68 22.53 -0.33 -4.76
N LYS A 69 21.58 -1.16 -4.30
CA LYS A 69 20.14 -0.96 -4.46
C LYS A 69 19.59 -0.03 -3.38
N ILE A 70 18.91 1.03 -3.79
CA ILE A 70 18.36 2.02 -2.87
C ILE A 70 16.88 1.71 -2.60
N ILE A 71 16.48 1.67 -1.33
CA ILE A 71 15.11 1.43 -0.90
C ILE A 71 14.54 2.68 -0.21
N LYS A 72 13.57 3.31 -0.87
CA LYS A 72 12.75 4.37 -0.28
C LYS A 72 11.41 3.82 0.18
N ILE A 73 11.11 4.00 1.46
CA ILE A 73 9.84 3.61 2.05
C ILE A 73 8.94 4.84 2.16
N ILE A 74 7.70 4.70 1.70
CA ILE A 74 6.62 5.67 1.84
C ILE A 74 5.52 5.05 2.70
N ALA A 75 5.46 5.44 3.98
CA ALA A 75 4.44 4.95 4.89
C ALA A 75 3.10 5.65 4.63
N PRO A 76 1.97 4.90 4.58
CA PRO A 76 0.64 5.49 4.61
C PRO A 76 0.41 6.33 5.88
N PRO A 77 -0.56 7.27 5.87
CA PRO A 77 -0.84 8.09 7.04
C PRO A 77 -1.11 7.22 8.27
N ARG A 78 -0.53 7.56 9.43
CA ARG A 78 -0.69 6.80 10.69
C ARG A 78 -0.16 5.37 10.65
N ARG A 79 0.60 5.00 9.61
CA ARG A 79 1.28 3.70 9.48
C ARG A 79 2.80 3.84 9.48
N ALA A 80 3.32 5.04 9.81
CA ALA A 80 4.74 5.23 10.04
C ALA A 80 5.17 4.47 11.31
N ASN A 81 6.11 3.54 11.15
CA ASN A 81 6.70 2.80 12.26
C ASN A 81 8.23 2.99 12.27
N SER A 82 8.83 2.82 13.46
CA SER A 82 10.26 3.08 13.68
C SER A 82 11.17 2.07 13.00
N GLU A 83 10.75 0.81 12.86
CA GLU A 83 11.53 -0.22 12.19
C GLU A 83 11.71 0.09 10.70
N MET A 84 10.61 0.33 9.98
CA MET A 84 10.64 0.65 8.55
C MET A 84 11.49 1.89 8.28
N ARG A 85 11.38 2.91 9.13
CA ARG A 85 12.22 4.11 9.06
C ARG A 85 13.72 3.80 9.21
N ARG A 86 14.08 2.83 10.05
CA ARG A 86 15.47 2.44 10.30
C ARG A 86 16.05 1.61 9.16
N ILE A 87 15.26 0.73 8.57
CA ILE A 87 15.78 -0.24 7.58
C ILE A 87 15.84 0.33 6.16
N GLY A 88 14.92 1.22 5.76
CA GLY A 88 14.99 1.89 4.46
C GLY A 88 16.11 2.92 4.39
N ASP A 89 16.67 3.14 3.21
CA ASP A 89 17.69 4.19 2.98
C ASP A 89 17.06 5.58 3.02
N ARG A 90 15.78 5.65 2.62
CA ARG A 90 14.97 6.86 2.70
C ARG A 90 13.59 6.53 3.23
N PHE A 91 13.01 7.47 3.99
CA PHE A 91 11.68 7.32 4.55
C PHE A 91 10.86 8.60 4.41
N ARG A 92 9.60 8.46 3.99
CA ARG A 92 8.60 9.53 4.01
C ARG A 92 7.27 8.98 4.51
N GLU A 93 6.48 9.83 5.14
CA GLU A 93 5.08 9.53 5.46
C GLU A 93 4.17 10.33 4.51
N LEU A 94 3.10 9.71 4.02
CA LEU A 94 2.06 10.40 3.28
C LEU A 94 1.30 11.36 4.21
N ARG A 95 1.22 12.63 3.82
CA ARG A 95 0.51 13.69 4.54
C ARG A 95 -0.89 13.89 3.96
N ALA A 96 -1.76 14.53 4.74
CA ALA A 96 -3.14 14.81 4.32
C ALA A 96 -3.23 15.58 2.99
N HIS A 97 -2.36 16.58 2.77
CA HIS A 97 -2.34 17.35 1.52
C HIS A 97 -1.99 16.47 0.30
N HIS A 98 -1.07 15.50 0.43
CA HIS A 98 -0.78 14.58 -0.68
C HIS A 98 -2.05 13.83 -1.14
N LEU A 99 -2.96 13.50 -0.23
CA LEU A 99 -4.23 12.87 -0.60
C LEU A 99 -5.20 13.90 -1.19
N ALA A 100 -5.36 15.06 -0.54
CA ALA A 100 -6.29 16.10 -0.98
C ALA A 100 -5.98 16.62 -2.39
N ASP A 101 -4.70 16.84 -2.68
CA ASP A 101 -4.23 17.40 -3.95
C ASP A 101 -4.25 16.38 -5.10
N ASN A 102 -4.39 15.09 -4.79
CA ASN A 102 -4.32 13.98 -5.77
C ASN A 102 -5.58 13.11 -5.76
N LEU A 103 -6.74 13.68 -5.38
CA LEU A 103 -8.02 13.00 -5.53
C LEU A 103 -8.40 12.95 -7.01
N PHE A 104 -8.95 11.81 -7.45
CA PHE A 104 -9.72 11.79 -8.69
C PHE A 104 -10.88 12.80 -8.63
N PRO A 105 -11.42 13.28 -9.75
CA PRO A 105 -12.66 14.05 -9.76
C PRO A 105 -13.81 13.34 -9.05
N GLU A 106 -14.85 14.10 -8.68
CA GLU A 106 -16.06 13.54 -8.04
C GLU A 106 -16.79 12.56 -8.97
N GLU A 107 -16.81 12.88 -10.26
CA GLU A 107 -17.41 12.06 -11.31
C GLU A 107 -16.35 11.68 -12.35
N ILE A 108 -16.28 10.40 -12.69
CA ILE A 108 -15.36 9.87 -13.70
C ILE A 108 -16.17 9.13 -14.76
N GLN A 109 -16.11 9.60 -16.00
CA GLN A 109 -16.68 8.88 -17.14
C GLN A 109 -15.73 7.73 -17.54
N THR A 110 -16.25 6.50 -17.58
CA THR A 110 -15.49 5.32 -18.05
C THR A 110 -16.20 4.64 -19.22
N ALA A 111 -15.53 3.71 -19.90
CA ALA A 111 -16.13 2.88 -20.94
C ALA A 111 -17.32 2.02 -20.45
N LYS A 112 -17.43 1.81 -19.13
CA LYS A 112 -18.49 1.00 -18.49
C LYS A 112 -19.61 1.86 -17.87
N GLY A 113 -19.52 3.18 -17.99
CA GLY A 113 -20.46 4.13 -17.39
C GLY A 113 -19.78 5.14 -16.46
N MET A 114 -20.62 5.96 -15.80
CA MET A 114 -20.19 7.00 -14.88
C MET A 114 -19.95 6.43 -13.48
N ILE A 115 -18.80 6.76 -12.89
CA ILE A 115 -18.48 6.44 -11.50
C ILE A 115 -18.59 7.74 -10.70
N ILE A 116 -19.47 7.75 -9.71
CA ILE A 116 -19.63 8.87 -8.77
C ILE A 116 -18.94 8.47 -7.46
N ARG A 117 -18.15 9.37 -6.90
CA ARG A 117 -17.49 9.17 -5.61
C ARG A 117 -18.54 8.95 -4.50
N PRO A 118 -18.47 7.85 -3.74
CA PRO A 118 -19.33 7.69 -2.57
C PRO A 118 -19.04 8.71 -1.47
N ASP A 119 -20.08 9.20 -0.78
CA ASP A 119 -19.99 10.21 0.30
C ASP A 119 -18.95 9.87 1.38
N LYS A 120 -18.83 8.58 1.74
CA LYS A 120 -17.84 8.10 2.74
C LYS A 120 -16.38 8.32 2.35
N TYR A 121 -16.11 8.63 1.08
CA TYR A 121 -14.79 8.97 0.56
C TYR A 121 -14.65 10.46 0.23
N ALA A 122 -15.65 11.29 0.56
CA ALA A 122 -15.53 12.73 0.42
C ALA A 122 -14.36 13.25 1.29
N PRO A 123 -13.50 14.14 0.76
CA PRO A 123 -12.45 14.75 1.55
C PRO A 123 -13.05 15.55 2.71
N PRO A 124 -12.35 15.64 3.84
CA PRO A 124 -12.74 16.56 4.91
C PRO A 124 -12.77 17.99 4.36
N PRO A 125 -13.64 18.87 4.88
CA PRO A 125 -13.64 20.27 4.50
C PRO A 125 -12.25 20.85 4.72
N SER A 126 -11.77 21.64 3.75
CA SER A 126 -10.49 22.33 3.89
C SER A 126 -10.48 23.14 5.19
N PRO A 127 -9.40 23.12 5.97
CA PRO A 127 -9.30 24.00 7.13
C PRO A 127 -9.49 25.44 6.64
N THR A 128 -10.42 26.16 7.28
CA THR A 128 -10.65 27.59 7.02
C THR A 128 -9.33 28.34 7.22
N PRO A 129 -8.95 29.26 6.31
CA PRO A 129 -7.72 30.05 6.46
C PRO A 129 -7.68 30.86 7.75
#